data_AF-A0A1J3G8G6-F1
#
_entry.id   AF-A0A1J3G8G6-F1
#
_cell.length_a   1.000
_cell.length_b   1.000
_cell.length_c   1.000
_cell.angle_alpha   90.00
_cell.angle_beta   90.00
_cell.angle_gamma   90.00
#
_symmetry.space_group_name_H-M   'P 1'
#
loop_
_entity.id
_entity.type
_entity.pdbx_description
1 polymer ?
#
loop_
_entity_poly.entity_id
_entity_poly.type
_entity_poly.pdbx_seq_one_letter_code
_entity_poly.pdbx_strand_id
1 'polypeptide(L)'
;KEKPYTRKVDVYSFGIVLWELTTALLPFQGMTPVQAAFAVAEKNERPPLPASCQPALAHLIKRCWSENPSKRPDFSNIVAVLEKYDECVKEGLPLTSHASLTKTKNAILDRLKGCVSSISS
;
A
#
# COMPACT_ATOMS: atom_id res chain seq x y z
N LYS A 1 0.97 29.16 -16.67
CA LYS A 1 -0.41 28.74 -16.27
C LYS A 1 -0.29 28.08 -14.91
N GLU A 2 -0.78 28.71 -13.84
CA GLU A 2 -0.87 28.07 -12.52
C GLU A 2 -1.93 26.96 -12.57
N LYS A 3 -1.58 25.74 -12.15
CA LYS A 3 -2.56 24.68 -11.95
C LYS A 3 -3.30 25.00 -10.64
N PRO A 4 -4.64 24.89 -10.59
CA PRO A 4 -5.38 25.14 -9.37
C PRO A 4 -4.90 24.20 -8.25
N TYR A 5 -4.66 24.78 -7.07
CA TYR A 5 -4.41 24.02 -5.84
C TYR A 5 -5.62 23.13 -5.58
N THR A 6 -5.41 21.83 -5.48
CA THR A 6 -6.45 20.86 -5.16
C THR A 6 -5.98 20.01 -4.00
N ARG A 7 -6.91 19.45 -3.22
CA ARG A 7 -6.60 18.48 -2.15
C ARG A 7 -5.75 17.29 -2.61
N LYS A 8 -5.62 17.08 -3.92
CA LYS A 8 -4.74 16.07 -4.53
C LYS A 8 -3.25 16.34 -4.31
N VAL A 9 -2.84 17.59 -4.04
CA VAL A 9 -1.43 17.88 -3.69
C VAL A 9 -1.12 17.40 -2.27
N ASP A 10 -2.06 17.57 -1.33
CA ASP A 10 -1.94 17.04 0.03
C ASP A 10 -1.87 15.51 0.02
N VAL A 11 -2.65 14.86 -0.85
CA VAL A 11 -2.59 13.40 -1.05
C VAL A 11 -1.23 12.94 -1.57
N TYR A 12 -0.59 13.71 -2.45
CA TYR A 12 0.77 13.41 -2.90
C TYR A 12 1.76 13.45 -1.74
N SER A 13 1.74 14.54 -0.96
CA SER A 13 2.61 14.69 0.21
C SER A 13 2.37 13.58 1.23
N PHE A 14 1.12 13.20 1.46
CA PHE A 14 0.78 12.04 2.29
C PHE A 14 1.38 10.72 1.76
N GLY A 15 1.39 10.51 0.44
CA GLY A 15 2.04 9.34 -0.17
C GLY A 15 3.54 9.27 0.13
N ILE A 16 4.23 10.42 0.14
CA ILE A 16 5.66 10.52 0.52
C ILE A 16 5.85 10.21 2.00
N VAL A 17 5.01 10.75 2.89
CA VAL A 17 5.04 10.45 4.33
C VAL A 17 4.80 8.96 4.58
N LEU A 18 3.81 8.36 3.90
CA LEU A 18 3.53 6.93 4.04
C LEU A 18 4.71 6.06 3.55
N TRP A 19 5.40 6.49 2.51
CA TRP A 19 6.65 5.87 2.08
C TRP A 19 7.74 5.97 3.15
N GLU A 20 7.96 7.16 3.72
CA GLU A 20 8.96 7.39 4.77
C GLU A 20 8.67 6.54 6.02
N LEU A 21 7.40 6.45 6.44
CA LEU A 21 6.99 5.58 7.55
C LEU A 21 7.23 4.09 7.27
N THR A 22 7.09 3.67 6.01
CA THR A 22 7.26 2.26 5.62
C THR A 22 8.72 1.88 5.50
N THR A 23 9.59 2.81 5.10
CA THR A 23 11.02 2.54 4.84
C THR A 23 11.93 2.99 5.97
N ALA A 24 11.49 3.94 6.80
CA ALA A 24 12.31 4.71 7.73
C ALA A 24 13.51 5.39 7.06
N LEU A 25 13.38 5.77 5.78
CA LEU A 25 14.42 6.44 4.99
C LEU A 25 14.00 7.85 4.62
N LEU A 26 14.99 8.69 4.32
CA LEU A 26 14.75 10.04 3.80
C LEU A 26 14.38 10.00 2.31
N PRO A 27 13.28 10.65 1.90
CA PRO A 27 12.90 10.72 0.49
C PRO A 27 13.90 11.61 -0.27
N PHE A 28 14.25 11.21 -1.50
CA PHE A 28 15.16 11.95 -2.38
C PHE A 28 16.52 12.30 -1.74
N GLN A 29 17.07 11.38 -0.94
CA GLN A 29 18.35 11.57 -0.26
C GLN A 29 19.46 12.04 -1.23
N GLY A 30 20.21 13.07 -0.81
CA GLY A 30 21.26 13.68 -1.62
C GLY A 30 20.77 14.78 -2.57
N MET A 31 19.48 15.09 -2.61
CA MET A 31 18.93 16.23 -3.35
C MET A 31 18.59 17.39 -2.42
N THR A 32 18.82 18.62 -2.89
CA THR A 32 18.21 19.81 -2.29
C THR A 32 16.70 19.84 -2.57
N PRO A 33 15.89 20.60 -1.81
CA PRO A 33 14.45 20.71 -2.06
C PRO A 33 14.11 21.14 -3.49
N VAL A 34 14.89 22.04 -4.09
CA VAL A 34 14.69 22.50 -5.47
C VAL A 34 15.01 21.39 -6.47
N GLN A 35 16.10 20.64 -6.27
CA GLN A 35 16.44 19.50 -7.13
C GLN A 35 15.38 18.39 -7.05
N ALA A 36 14.89 18.08 -5.84
CA ALA A 36 13.82 17.10 -5.65
C ALA A 36 12.52 17.55 -6.34
N ALA A 37 12.12 18.81 -6.16
CA ALA A 37 10.95 19.37 -6.83
C ALA A 37 11.06 19.28 -8.37
N PHE A 38 12.23 19.62 -8.92
CA PHE A 38 12.50 19.49 -10.35
C PHE A 38 12.45 18.04 -10.82
N ALA A 39 13.10 17.11 -10.11
CA ALA A 39 13.09 15.69 -10.45
C ALA A 39 11.67 15.09 -10.42
N VAL A 40 10.86 15.45 -9.43
CA VAL A 40 9.46 15.04 -9.33
C VAL A 40 8.62 15.60 -10.47
N ALA A 41 8.78 16.88 -10.80
CA ALA A 41 7.96 17.57 -11.80
C ALA A 41 8.31 17.19 -13.24
N GLU A 42 9.61 17.12 -13.56
CA GLU A 42 10.08 16.96 -14.94
C GLU A 42 10.45 15.52 -15.30
N LYS A 43 10.88 14.72 -14.32
CA LYS A 43 11.32 13.32 -14.54
C LYS A 43 10.36 12.30 -13.96
N ASN A 44 9.29 12.75 -13.31
CA ASN A 44 8.38 11.90 -12.57
C ASN A 44 9.09 11.02 -11.53
N GLU A 45 10.20 11.51 -10.95
CA GLU A 45 11.02 10.78 -9.98
C GLU A 45 10.19 10.42 -8.74
N ARG A 46 10.36 9.21 -8.20
CA ARG A 46 9.71 8.75 -6.96
C ARG A 46 10.70 7.98 -6.10
N PRO A 47 10.63 8.07 -4.76
CA PRO A 47 11.46 7.26 -3.89
C PRO A 47 11.27 5.75 -4.16
N PRO A 48 12.34 4.94 -4.18
CA PRO A 48 12.25 3.51 -4.45
C PRO A 48 11.52 2.78 -3.33
N LEU A 49 10.62 1.86 -3.69
CA LEU A 49 9.95 0.97 -2.74
C LEU A 49 10.74 -0.35 -2.63
N PRO A 50 11.14 -0.78 -1.43
CA PRO A 50 11.85 -2.05 -1.26
C PRO A 50 10.92 -3.23 -1.55
N ALA A 51 11.48 -4.36 -1.98
CA ALA A 51 10.72 -5.58 -2.24
C ALA A 51 10.04 -6.16 -0.99
N SER A 52 10.53 -5.81 0.20
CA SER A 52 9.93 -6.15 1.49
C SER A 52 8.70 -5.32 1.84
N CYS A 53 8.42 -4.23 1.11
CA CYS A 53 7.23 -3.42 1.33
C CYS A 53 5.98 -4.24 1.05
N GLN A 54 5.02 -4.21 1.98
CA GLN A 54 3.80 -4.99 1.85
C GLN A 54 3.03 -4.56 0.59
N PRO A 55 2.56 -5.50 -0.26
CA PRO A 55 1.95 -5.17 -1.55
C PRO A 55 0.78 -4.18 -1.45
N ALA A 56 -0.05 -4.31 -0.40
CA ALA A 56 -1.16 -3.40 -0.16
C ALA A 56 -0.71 -1.95 0.11
N LEU A 57 0.30 -1.75 0.96
CA LEU A 57 0.87 -0.43 1.25
C LEU A 57 1.61 0.13 0.04
N ALA A 58 2.42 -0.68 -0.65
CA ALA A 58 3.10 -0.28 -1.88
C ALA A 58 2.12 0.21 -2.94
N HIS A 59 0.98 -0.47 -3.08
CA HIS A 59 -0.08 -0.06 -4.01
C HIS A 59 -0.73 1.27 -3.59
N LEU A 60 -1.06 1.44 -2.29
CA LEU A 60 -1.63 2.67 -1.77
C LEU A 60 -0.69 3.87 -1.97
N ILE A 61 0.58 3.74 -1.56
CA ILE A 61 1.64 4.75 -1.77
C ILE A 61 1.70 5.14 -3.25
N LYS A 62 1.73 4.15 -4.15
CA LYS A 62 1.76 4.37 -5.61
C LYS A 62 0.59 5.16 -6.14
N ARG A 63 -0.61 4.96 -5.59
CA ARG A 63 -1.79 5.74 -5.95
C ARG A 63 -1.74 7.17 -5.40
N CYS A 64 -1.30 7.35 -4.16
CA CYS A 64 -1.21 8.67 -3.52
C CYS A 64 -0.28 9.62 -4.29
N TRP A 65 0.87 9.13 -4.76
CA TRP A 65 1.85 9.96 -5.49
C TRP A 65 1.77 9.85 -7.03
N SER A 66 0.61 9.45 -7.57
CA SER A 66 0.41 9.33 -9.02
C SER A 66 0.73 10.65 -9.74
N GLU A 67 1.38 10.55 -10.90
CA GLU A 67 1.67 11.70 -11.77
C GLU A 67 0.40 12.48 -12.13
N ASN A 68 -0.66 11.75 -12.52
CA ASN A 68 -1.96 12.33 -12.80
C ASN A 68 -2.72 12.60 -11.48
N PRO A 69 -2.97 13.87 -11.09
CA PRO A 69 -3.65 14.19 -9.84
C PRO A 69 -5.05 13.58 -9.71
N SER A 70 -5.76 13.38 -10.83
CA SER A 70 -7.10 12.78 -10.83
C SER A 70 -7.09 11.29 -10.49
N LYS A 71 -5.95 10.60 -10.62
CA LYS A 71 -5.79 9.19 -10.22
C LYS A 71 -5.51 9.02 -8.73
N ARG A 72 -5.14 10.11 -8.04
CA ARG A 72 -4.88 10.08 -6.61
C ARG A 72 -6.20 9.89 -5.86
N PRO A 73 -6.28 8.98 -4.88
CA PRO A 73 -7.49 8.77 -4.08
C PRO A 73 -7.80 10.01 -3.24
N ASP A 74 -9.02 10.12 -2.74
CA ASP A 74 -9.34 11.08 -1.67
C ASP A 74 -9.02 10.47 -0.31
N PHE A 75 -8.86 11.31 0.72
CA PHE A 75 -8.52 10.84 2.06
C PHE A 75 -9.53 9.84 2.64
N SER A 76 -10.82 9.96 2.31
CA SER A 76 -11.83 8.97 2.70
C SER A 76 -11.49 7.57 2.16
N ASN A 77 -11.07 7.48 0.90
CA ASN A 77 -10.64 6.22 0.29
C ASN A 77 -9.32 5.71 0.89
N ILE A 78 -8.40 6.62 1.24
CA ILE A 78 -7.13 6.26 1.91
C ILE A 78 -7.42 5.63 3.29
N VAL A 79 -8.25 6.28 4.10
CA VAL A 79 -8.64 5.81 5.44
C VAL A 79 -9.29 4.44 5.35
N ALA A 80 -10.28 4.25 4.47
CA ALA A 80 -10.94 2.96 4.29
C ALA A 80 -9.97 1.82 3.91
N VAL A 81 -8.94 2.10 3.11
CA VAL A 81 -7.90 1.11 2.77
C VAL A 81 -7.01 0.80 3.98
N LEU A 82 -6.64 1.80 4.77
CA LEU A 82 -5.80 1.63 5.95
C LEU A 82 -6.53 0.91 7.09
N GLU A 83 -7.81 1.18 7.31
CA GLU A 83 -8.65 0.47 8.27
C GLU A 83 -8.76 -1.01 7.91
N LYS A 84 -9.05 -1.33 6.64
CA LYS A 84 -9.08 -2.71 6.16
C LYS A 84 -7.73 -3.42 6.31
N TYR A 85 -6.64 -2.69 6.09
CA TYR A 85 -5.29 -3.21 6.30
C TYR A 85 -5.05 -3.54 7.77
N ASP A 86 -5.41 -2.64 8.69
CA ASP A 86 -5.30 -2.82 10.14
C ASP A 86 -6.11 -4.03 10.64
N GLU A 87 -7.34 -4.20 10.16
CA GLU A 87 -8.16 -5.40 10.42
C GLU A 87 -7.43 -6.68 10.01
N CYS A 88 -6.88 -6.71 8.79
CA CYS A 88 -6.16 -7.88 8.28
C CYS A 88 -4.87 -8.17 9.09
N VAL A 89 -4.18 -7.14 9.58
CA VAL A 89 -3.03 -7.28 10.48
C VAL A 89 -3.46 -7.90 11.81
N LYS A 90 -4.55 -7.39 12.41
CA LYS A 90 -5.08 -7.87 13.70
C LYS A 90 -5.54 -9.33 13.65
N GLU A 91 -6.13 -9.76 12.54
CA GLU A 91 -6.57 -11.14 12.31
C GLU A 91 -5.43 -12.10 11.91
N GLY A 92 -4.19 -11.62 11.81
CA GLY A 92 -3.02 -12.44 11.43
C GLY A 92 -3.06 -12.94 9.98
N LEU A 93 -3.82 -12.27 9.10
CA LEU A 93 -3.99 -12.68 7.70
C LEU A 93 -2.84 -12.18 6.82
N PRO A 94 -2.32 -12.99 5.88
CA PRO A 94 -1.25 -12.57 4.98
C PRO A 94 -1.75 -11.54 3.97
N LEU A 95 -1.17 -10.33 4.03
CA LEU A 95 -1.55 -9.13 3.25
C LEU A 95 -1.10 -9.15 1.77
N THR A 96 -0.90 -10.34 1.20
CA THR A 96 -0.40 -10.50 -0.16
C THR A 96 -1.54 -10.52 -1.18
N SER A 97 -1.73 -9.40 -1.89
CA SER A 97 -2.49 -9.38 -3.15
C SER A 97 -1.61 -9.90 -4.29
N HIS A 98 -1.47 -11.22 -4.36
CA HIS A 98 -1.25 -11.92 -5.61
C HIS A 98 -1.69 -13.36 -5.37
N ALA A 99 -2.53 -13.89 -6.25
CA ALA A 99 -3.03 -15.26 -6.18
C ALA A 99 -1.94 -16.26 -5.76
N SER A 100 -2.05 -16.80 -4.54
CA SER A 100 -1.42 -18.06 -4.18
C SER A 100 -2.33 -18.84 -3.25
N LEU A 101 -3.18 -19.61 -3.91
CA LEU A 101 -4.26 -20.44 -3.42
C LEU A 101 -3.77 -21.83 -2.96
N THR A 102 -2.49 -22.02 -2.65
CA THR A 102 -1.92 -23.38 -2.49
C THR A 102 -1.50 -23.75 -1.06
N LYS A 103 -1.31 -22.80 -0.13
CA LYS A 103 -0.93 -23.15 1.26
C LYS A 103 -2.11 -23.25 2.24
N THR A 104 -3.19 -22.48 2.02
CA THR A 104 -4.32 -22.43 2.97
C THR A 104 -5.43 -23.44 2.68
N LYS A 105 -5.59 -23.91 1.43
CA LYS A 105 -6.57 -24.97 1.11
C LYS A 105 -6.29 -26.27 1.87
N ASN A 106 -5.01 -26.60 2.10
CA ASN A 106 -4.64 -27.81 2.84
C ASN A 106 -4.86 -27.67 4.36
N ALA A 107 -4.73 -26.48 4.93
CA ALA A 107 -4.90 -26.25 6.37
C ALA A 107 -6.37 -26.34 6.83
N ILE A 108 -7.32 -25.93 5.97
CA ILE A 108 -8.76 -26.09 6.25
C ILE A 108 -9.19 -27.55 6.05
N LEU A 109 -8.69 -28.23 5.01
CA LEU A 109 -8.98 -29.65 4.79
C LEU A 109 -8.45 -30.55 5.91
N ASP A 110 -7.28 -30.26 6.47
CA ASP A 110 -6.75 -31.04 7.62
C ASP A 110 -7.53 -30.80 8.92
N ARG A 111 -8.15 -29.62 9.07
CA ARG A 111 -9.06 -29.35 10.20
C ARG A 111 -10.42 -30.03 10.05
N LEU A 112 -10.89 -30.27 8.82
CA LEU A 112 -12.17 -30.93 8.56
C LEU A 112 -12.11 -32.46 8.60
N LYS A 113 -10.91 -33.07 8.46
CA LYS A 113 -10.73 -34.53 8.62
C LYS A 113 -11.01 -35.03 10.05
N GLY A 114 -10.99 -34.15 11.05
CA GLY A 114 -11.25 -34.50 12.45
C GLY A 114 -12.73 -34.57 12.86
N CYS A 115 -13.68 -34.22 11.97
CA CYS A 115 -15.09 -34.10 12.34
C CYS A 115 -16.03 -35.16 11.72
N VAL A 116 -15.51 -36.22 11.10
CA VAL A 116 -16.34 -37.37 10.66
C VAL A 116 -15.83 -38.64 11.32
N SER A 117 -16.00 -38.72 12.64
CA SER A 117 -15.81 -39.94 13.41
C SER A 117 -16.90 -40.13 14.46
N SER A 118 -18.15 -39.75 14.16
CA SER A 118 -19.31 -40.05 15.01
C SER A 118 -20.66 -39.89 14.28
N ILE A 119 -20.91 -40.61 13.18
CA ILE A 119 -22.30 -40.93 12.75
C ILE A 119 -22.35 -42.37 12.20
N SER A 120 -23.29 -43.14 12.77
CA SER A 120 -23.78 -44.49 12.49
C SER A 120 -22.90 -45.69 12.83
N SER A 121 -23.21 -46.27 13.99
CA SER A 121 -23.43 -47.72 14.14
C SER A 121 -24.38 -48.27 13.07
#